data_AF-A0A6L7A7B5-F1
#
_entry.id   AF-A0A6L7A7B5-F1
#
_cell.length_a   1.000
_cell.length_b   1.000
_cell.length_c   1.000
_cell.angle_alpha   90.00
_cell.angle_beta   90.00
_cell.angle_gamma   90.00
#
_symmetry.space_group_name_H-M   'P 1'
#
loop_
_entity.id
_entity.type
_entity.pdbx_description
1 polymer ?
#
loop_
_entity_poly.entity_id
_entity_poly.type
_entity_poly.pdbx_seq_one_letter_code
_entity_poly.pdbx_strand_id
1 'polypeptide(L)' 'MSVNAGFVDGLPVGLQIIGRPFDEATVYQTGYAFEQASRLFEQKPAIAKDILS' A
#
# COMPACT_ATOMS: atom_id res chain seq x y z
N MET A 1 -2.68 -5.05 8.81
CA MET A 1 -2.03 -5.27 7.50
C MET A 1 -1.73 -3.92 6.89
N SER A 2 -0.50 -3.69 6.44
CA SER A 2 -0.12 -2.41 5.82
C SER A 2 -0.13 -2.52 4.31
N VAL A 3 -0.74 -1.56 3.62
CA VAL A 3 -0.80 -1.46 2.14
C VAL A 3 -0.31 -0.09 1.68
N ASN A 4 0.19 0.00 0.44
CA ASN A 4 0.64 1.28 -0.14
C ASN A 4 -0.57 2.20 -0.39
N ALA A 5 -0.57 3.40 0.20
CA ALA A 5 -1.63 4.39 0.12
C ALA A 5 -1.27 5.63 -0.71
N GLY A 6 -0.11 5.64 -1.35
CA GLY A 6 0.33 6.69 -2.27
C GLY A 6 1.75 7.13 -1.99
N PHE A 7 2.09 8.31 -2.53
CA PHE A 7 3.42 8.90 -2.38
C PHE A 7 3.28 10.37 -2.01
N VAL A 8 4.08 10.83 -1.06
CA VAL A 8 4.20 12.24 -0.65
C VAL A 8 5.68 12.60 -0.68
N ASP A 9 6.03 13.69 -1.35
CA ASP A 9 7.43 14.13 -1.53
C ASP A 9 8.37 13.04 -2.07
N GLY A 10 7.84 12.17 -2.95
CA GLY A 10 8.58 11.06 -3.54
C GLY A 10 8.78 9.83 -2.65
N LEU A 11 8.24 9.86 -1.42
CA LEU A 11 8.31 8.78 -0.43
C LEU A 11 6.98 8.01 -0.36
N PRO A 12 6.99 6.67 -0.22
CA PRO A 12 5.77 5.88 -0.09
C PRO A 12 5.10 6.10 1.26
N VAL A 13 3.77 6.19 1.25
CA VAL A 13 2.93 6.29 2.45
C VAL A 13 2.13 4.99 2.59
N GLY A 14 2.05 4.46 3.82
CA GLY A 14 1.30 3.25 4.14
C GLY A 14 -0.05 3.53 4.80
N LEU A 15 -1.05 2.70 4.52
CA LEU A 15 -2.32 2.62 5.24
C LEU A 15 -2.37 1.32 6.05
N GLN A 16 -2.60 1.43 7.37
CA GLN A 16 -2.77 0.27 8.24
C GLN A 16 -4.25 -0.12 8.34
N ILE A 17 -4.56 -1.35 7.93
CA ILE A 17 -5.87 -1.98 8.07
C ILE A 17 -5.88 -2.82 9.34
N ILE A 18 -6.83 -2.53 10.24
CA ILE A 18 -7.00 -3.23 11.52
C ILE A 18 -8.36 -3.93 11.48
N GLY A 19 -8.34 -5.25 11.67
CA GLY A 19 -9.55 -6.08 11.73
C GLY A 19 -10.05 -6.30 13.15
N ARG A 20 -11.19 -6.98 13.25
CA ARG A 20 -11.71 -7.51 14.51
C ARG A 20 -10.81 -8.66 15.01
N PRO A 21 -10.84 -8.98 16.32
CA PRO A 21 -10.13 -10.13 16.85
C PRO A 21 -10.49 -11.42 16.09
N PHE A 22 -9.48 -12.18 15.67
CA PHE A 22 -9.62 -13.46 14.96
C PHE A 22 -10.36 -13.39 13.61
N ASP A 23 -10.36 -12.22 12.95
CA ASP A 23 -11.00 -11.97 11.65
C ASP A 23 -9.97 -11.54 10.58
N GLU A 24 -8.89 -12.31 10.47
CA GLU A 24 -7.78 -12.01 9.56
C GLU A 24 -8.21 -12.07 8.08
N ALA A 25 -9.17 -12.94 7.74
CA ALA A 25 -9.68 -13.09 6.39
C ALA A 25 -10.25 -11.77 5.84
N THR A 26 -11.00 -11.04 6.66
CA THR A 26 -11.55 -9.73 6.29
C THR A 26 -10.45 -8.70 6.06
N VAL A 27 -9.38 -8.73 6.87
CA VAL A 27 -8.23 -7.82 6.71
C VAL A 27 -7.54 -8.05 5.36
N TYR A 28 -7.29 -9.31 4.99
CA TYR A 28 -6.66 -9.64 3.72
C TYR A 28 -7.56 -9.30 2.52
N GLN A 29 -8.85 -9.62 2.58
CA GLN A 29 -9.80 -9.27 1.51
C GLN A 29 -9.89 -7.76 1.30
N THR A 30 -9.92 -6.98 2.39
CA THR A 30 -10.00 -5.53 2.34
C THR A 30 -8.77 -4.94 1.66
N GLY A 31 -7.56 -5.33 2.07
CA GLY A 31 -6.38 -4.77 1.42
C GLY A 31 -6.16 -5.29 0.01
N TYR A 32 -6.53 -6.53 -0.31
CA TYR A 32 -6.54 -7.00 -1.70
C TYR A 32 -7.47 -6.15 -2.58
N ALA A 33 -8.70 -5.91 -2.13
CA ALA A 33 -9.64 -5.05 -2.87
C ALA A 33 -9.11 -3.62 -3.04
N PHE A 34 -8.49 -3.06 -1.99
CA PHE A 34 -7.88 -1.74 -2.02
C PHE A 34 -6.69 -1.66 -3.00
N GLU A 35 -5.78 -2.63 -2.97
CA GLU A 35 -4.63 -2.69 -3.89
C GLU A 35 -5.11 -2.79 -5.33
N GLN A 36 -6.09 -3.65 -5.62
CA GLN A 36 -6.64 -3.81 -6.97
C GLN A 36 -7.36 -2.56 -7.49
N ALA A 37 -8.05 -1.82 -6.61
CA ALA A 37 -8.71 -0.57 -6.98
C ALA A 37 -7.72 0.58 -7.19
N SER A 38 -6.68 0.66 -6.36
CA SER A 38 -5.72 1.78 -6.36
C SER A 38 -4.57 1.61 -7.35
N ARG A 39 -4.17 0.37 -7.66
CA ARG A 39 -3.05 0.01 -8.55
C ARG A 39 -1.71 0.65 -8.18
N LEU A 40 -1.58 1.10 -6.94
CA LEU A 40 -0.38 1.82 -6.45
C LEU A 40 0.86 0.94 -6.43
N PHE A 41 0.69 -0.39 -6.42
CA PHE A 41 1.78 -1.37 -6.53
C PHE A 41 2.46 -1.36 -7.91
N GLU A 42 1.86 -0.77 -8.95
CA GLU A 42 2.47 -0.60 -10.27
C GLU A 42 3.42 0.62 -10.31
N GLN A 43 3.29 1.54 -9.35
CA GLN A 43 4.06 2.78 -9.30
C GLN A 43 5.35 2.62 -8.48
N LYS A 44 6.47 3.06 -9.07
CA LYS A 44 7.76 3.10 -8.36
C LYS A 44 7.95 4.47 -7.69
N PRO A 45 8.46 4.51 -6.44
CA PRO A 45 8.77 5.78 -5.79
C PRO A 45 9.80 6.57 -6.58
N ALA A 46 9.64 7.90 -6.63
CA ALA A 46 10.54 8.79 -7.37
C ALA A 46 11.98 8.68 -6.87
N ILE A 47 12.18 8.53 -5.56
CA ILE A 47 13.52 8.39 -4.97
C ILE A 47 14.28 7.14 -5.47
N ALA A 48 13.58 6.09 -5.90
CA ALA A 48 14.23 4.92 -6.49
C ALA A 48 14.78 5.21 -7.90
N LYS A 49 14.24 6.22 -8.60
CA LYS A 49 14.79 6.67 -9.90
C LYS A 49 16.02 7.54 -9.70
N ASP A 50 16.02 8.38 -8.66
CA ASP A 50 17.13 9.30 -8.36
C ASP A 50 18.38 8.57 -7.83
N ILE A 51 18.24 7.46 -7.09
CA ILE A 51 19.38 6.66 -6.61
C ILE A 51 20.02 5.85 -7.75
N LEU A 52 19.29 5.57 -8.83
CA LEU A 52 19.72 4.71 -9.93
C LEU A 52 20.18 5.50 -11.17
N SER A 53 20.22 6.84 -11.11
CA SER A 53 20.79 7.72 -12.15
C SER A 53 22.17 8.22 -11.74
#